data_AF-A0A7X9AXN0-F1
#
_entry.id   AF-A0A7X9AXN0-F1
#
_cell.length_a   1.000
_cell.length_b   1.000
_cell.length_c   1.000
_cell.angle_alpha   90.00
_cell.angle_beta   90.00
_cell.angle_gamma   90.00
#
_symmetry.space_group_name_H-M   'P 1'
#
loop_
_entity.id
_entity.type
_entity.pdbx_description
1 polymer ?
#
loop_
_entity_poly.entity_id
_entity_poly.type
_entity_poly.pdbx_seq_one_letter_code
_entity_poly.pdbx_strand_id
1 'polypeptide(L)'
;MRKKKNSKGSSVLRNIMVLIFLLLSSWIVWLNLQKRLLINLENRGIEQMEAGKYSLAITSFQQLFIRLHKEKDQQRVRNYMADCYLAMAENPENKYETSMLYYRRLYRMAPEKLPPAVKEIIEKENAKLEAAN
;
A
#
# COMPACT_ATOMS: atom_id res chain seq x y z
N MET A 1 -8.30 62.34 29.10
CA MET A 1 -7.24 61.56 28.41
C MET A 1 -7.86 60.44 27.57
N ARG A 2 -7.99 60.62 26.23
CA ARG A 2 -8.45 59.55 25.33
C ARG A 2 -7.27 58.66 24.95
N LYS A 3 -7.23 57.43 25.47
CA LYS A 3 -6.27 56.39 25.05
C LYS A 3 -6.44 56.13 23.54
N LYS A 4 -5.48 56.56 22.72
CA LYS A 4 -5.37 56.16 21.31
C LYS A 4 -5.22 54.64 21.28
N LYS A 5 -6.31 53.92 20.97
CA LYS A 5 -6.25 52.49 20.68
C LYS A 5 -5.34 52.30 19.45
N ASN A 6 -4.26 51.54 19.63
CA ASN A 6 -3.32 51.16 18.56
C ASN A 6 -4.06 50.38 17.46
N SER A 7 -4.59 51.10 16.46
CA SER A 7 -5.34 50.52 15.34
C SER A 7 -4.49 49.61 14.46
N LYS A 8 -3.17 49.86 14.40
CA LYS A 8 -2.22 49.04 13.63
C LYS A 8 -2.13 47.60 14.13
N GLY A 9 -2.17 47.37 15.45
CA GLY A 9 -2.13 46.02 16.03
C GLY A 9 -3.39 45.21 15.72
N SER A 10 -4.55 45.88 15.65
CA SER A 10 -5.83 45.26 15.28
C SER A 10 -5.86 44.80 13.81
N SER A 11 -5.34 45.61 12.89
CA SER A 11 -5.27 45.25 11.47
C SER A 11 -4.27 44.12 11.20
N VAL A 12 -3.10 44.15 11.84
CA VAL A 12 -2.11 43.07 11.73
C VAL A 12 -2.65 41.76 12.29
N LEU A 13 -3.31 41.79 13.45
CA LEU A 13 -3.89 40.60 14.06
C LEU A 13 -5.04 40.01 13.22
N ARG A 14 -5.83 40.87 12.56
CA ARG A 14 -6.86 40.44 11.59
C ARG A 14 -6.24 39.75 10.37
N ASN A 15 -5.18 40.32 9.80
CA ASN A 15 -4.49 39.72 8.66
C ASN A 15 -3.83 38.38 9.02
N ILE A 16 -3.24 38.28 10.21
CA ILE A 16 -2.68 37.02 10.73
C ILE A 16 -3.78 35.98 10.90
N MET A 17 -4.94 36.34 11.46
CA MET A 17 -6.07 35.42 11.58
C MET A 17 -6.57 34.92 10.22
N VAL A 18 -6.65 35.79 9.21
CA VAL A 18 -7.01 35.39 7.85
C VAL A 18 -5.97 34.43 7.26
N LEU A 19 -4.68 34.69 7.46
CA LEU A 19 -3.62 33.79 7.00
C LEU A 19 -3.67 32.41 7.67
N ILE A 20 -3.88 32.36 8.99
CA ILE A 20 -4.05 31.09 9.72
C ILE A 20 -5.26 30.33 9.19
N PHE A 21 -6.38 31.01 8.96
CA PHE A 21 -7.58 30.40 8.40
C PHE A 21 -7.33 29.82 6.99
N LEU A 22 -6.63 30.58 6.13
CA LEU A 22 -6.26 30.10 4.80
C LEU A 22 -5.33 28.89 4.86
N LEU A 23 -4.32 28.90 5.74
CA LEU A 23 -3.41 27.77 5.93
C LEU A 23 -4.14 26.51 6.42
N LEU A 24 -5.04 26.65 7.40
CA LEU A 24 -5.85 25.53 7.89
C LEU A 24 -6.77 24.97 6.79
N SER A 25 -7.42 25.84 6.02
CA SER A 25 -8.27 25.40 4.91
C SER A 25 -7.48 24.64 3.84
N SER A 26 -6.29 25.13 3.48
CA SER A 26 -5.39 24.48 2.54
C SER A 26 -4.91 23.11 3.06
N TRP A 27 -4.54 23.03 4.34
CA TRP A 27 -4.16 21.77 4.99
C TRP A 27 -5.28 20.72 4.95
N ILE A 28 -6.53 21.12 5.22
CA ILE A 28 -7.69 20.23 5.16
C ILE A 28 -7.91 19.69 3.74
N VAL A 29 -7.78 20.55 2.72
CA VAL A 29 -7.89 20.14 1.32
C VAL A 29 -6.79 19.13 0.97
N TRP A 30 -5.56 19.39 1.41
CA TRP A 30 -4.43 18.49 1.20
C TRP A 30 -4.68 17.10 1.80
N LEU A 31 -5.15 17.02 3.05
CA LEU A 31 -5.48 15.75 3.70
C LEU A 31 -6.57 14.96 2.95
N ASN A 32 -7.59 15.64 2.44
CA ASN A 32 -8.63 15.00 1.64
C ASN A 32 -8.12 14.49 0.30
N LEU A 33 -7.20 15.23 -0.33
CA LEU A 33 -6.56 14.82 -1.58
C LEU A 33 -5.72 13.55 -1.38
N GLN A 34 -4.93 13.48 -0.30
CA GLN A 34 -4.14 12.30 0.04
C GLN A 34 -5.02 11.06 0.26
N LYS A 35 -6.15 11.21 0.97
CA LYS A 35 -7.11 10.12 1.15
C LYS A 35 -7.69 9.62 -0.18
N ARG A 36 -8.11 10.53 -1.06
CA ARG A 36 -8.64 10.18 -2.38
C ARG A 36 -7.60 9.46 -3.24
N LEU A 37 -6.34 9.91 -3.17
CA LEU A 37 -5.26 9.28 -3.92
C LEU A 37 -5.04 7.83 -3.47
N LEU A 38 -5.05 7.57 -2.16
CA LEU A 38 -4.93 6.20 -1.62
C LEU A 38 -6.07 5.30 -2.08
N ILE A 39 -7.31 5.78 -1.99
CA ILE A 39 -8.50 5.04 -2.45
C ILE A 39 -8.41 4.75 -3.95
N ASN A 40 -8.02 5.72 -4.77
CA ASN A 40 -7.87 5.53 -6.21
C ASN A 40 -6.76 4.53 -6.56
N LEU A 41 -5.65 4.51 -5.82
CA LEU A 41 -4.60 3.51 -5.99
C LEU A 41 -5.10 2.10 -5.64
N GLU A 42 -5.84 1.96 -4.55
CA GLU A 42 -6.44 0.69 -4.13
C GLU A 42 -7.44 0.19 -5.18
N ASN A 43 -8.38 1.03 -5.60
CA ASN A 43 -9.37 0.68 -6.63
C ASN A 43 -8.70 0.28 -7.94
N ARG A 44 -7.67 1.01 -8.38
CA ARG A 44 -6.91 0.65 -9.58
C ARG A 44 -6.23 -0.72 -9.46
N GLY A 45 -5.68 -1.04 -8.29
CA GLY A 45 -5.10 -2.37 -8.04
C GLY A 45 -6.15 -3.48 -8.11
N ILE A 46 -7.33 -3.24 -7.53
CA ILE A 46 -8.47 -4.17 -7.55
C ILE A 46 -8.98 -4.35 -8.98
N GLU A 47 -9.22 -3.28 -9.73
CA GLU A 47 -9.66 -3.34 -11.14
C GLU A 47 -8.66 -4.13 -12.01
N GLN A 48 -7.35 -3.95 -11.77
CA GLN A 48 -6.31 -4.70 -12.47
C GLN A 48 -6.32 -6.19 -12.09
N MET A 49 -6.58 -6.51 -10.82
CA MET A 49 -6.71 -7.88 -10.34
C MET A 49 -7.93 -8.57 -10.95
N GLU A 50 -9.09 -7.90 -10.96
CA GLU A 50 -10.32 -8.39 -11.58
C GLU A 50 -10.18 -8.57 -13.10
N ALA A 51 -9.41 -7.71 -13.76
CA ALA A 51 -9.07 -7.84 -15.17
C ALA A 51 -8.02 -8.93 -15.48
N GLY A 52 -7.58 -9.72 -14.48
CA GLY A 52 -6.56 -10.75 -14.63
C GLY A 52 -5.13 -10.22 -14.86
N LYS A 53 -4.92 -8.91 -14.73
CA LYS A 53 -3.62 -8.23 -14.91
C LYS A 53 -2.84 -8.21 -13.59
N TYR A 54 -2.58 -9.39 -13.04
CA TYR A 54 -2.02 -9.57 -11.69
C TYR A 54 -0.65 -8.90 -11.49
N SER A 55 0.22 -8.87 -12.51
CA SER A 55 1.53 -8.22 -12.45
C SER A 55 1.41 -6.69 -12.28
N LEU A 56 0.46 -6.08 -12.98
CA LEU A 56 0.15 -4.65 -12.83
C LEU A 56 -0.52 -4.37 -11.49
N ALA A 57 -1.46 -5.23 -11.07
CA ALA A 57 -2.14 -5.12 -9.78
C ALA A 57 -1.13 -5.11 -8.61
N ILE A 58 -0.15 -6.02 -8.63
CA ILE A 58 0.93 -6.07 -7.63
C ILE A 58 1.70 -4.76 -7.58
N THR A 59 2.00 -4.16 -8.73
CA THR A 59 2.72 -2.88 -8.78
C THR A 59 1.90 -1.77 -8.12
N SER A 60 0.60 -1.71 -8.40
CA SER A 60 -0.34 -0.76 -7.77
C SER A 60 -0.42 -0.97 -6.26
N PHE A 61 -0.53 -2.23 -5.81
CA PHE A 61 -0.56 -2.59 -4.40
C PHE A 61 0.77 -2.31 -3.68
N GLN A 62 1.92 -2.49 -4.32
CA GLN A 62 3.22 -2.11 -3.75
C GLN A 62 3.32 -0.59 -3.54
N GLN A 63 2.87 0.20 -4.51
CA GLN A 63 2.82 1.66 -4.38
C GLN A 63 1.89 2.10 -3.25
N LEU A 64 0.75 1.41 -3.07
CA LEU A 64 -0.18 1.64 -1.97
C LEU A 64 0.45 1.24 -0.63
N PHE A 65 1.10 0.09 -0.56
CA PHE A 65 1.71 -0.47 0.66
C PHE A 65 2.72 0.50 1.29
N ILE A 66 3.57 1.14 0.48
CA ILE A 66 4.57 2.12 0.95
C ILE A 66 3.92 3.36 1.59
N ARG A 67 2.70 3.72 1.15
CA ARG A 67 1.98 4.90 1.62
C ARG A 67 1.05 4.61 2.80
N LEU A 68 0.83 3.34 3.12
CA LEU A 68 0.00 2.93 4.26
C LEU A 68 0.84 2.86 5.53
N HIS A 69 0.36 3.52 6.58
CA HIS A 69 1.01 3.51 7.90
C HIS A 69 0.32 2.59 8.92
N LYS A 70 -0.93 2.20 8.66
CA LYS A 70 -1.69 1.32 9.56
C LYS A 70 -1.40 -0.13 9.21
N GLU A 71 -1.01 -0.90 10.22
CA GLU A 71 -0.71 -2.32 10.08
C GLU A 71 -1.88 -3.12 9.52
N LYS A 72 -3.12 -2.83 9.96
CA LYS A 72 -4.34 -3.46 9.43
C LYS A 72 -4.51 -3.25 7.92
N ASP A 73 -4.25 -2.03 7.44
CA ASP A 73 -4.37 -1.72 6.01
C ASP A 73 -3.22 -2.35 5.22
N GLN A 74 -2.01 -2.34 5.78
CA GLN A 74 -0.86 -3.06 5.20
C GLN A 74 -1.13 -4.57 5.08
N GLN A 75 -1.74 -5.20 6.07
CA GLN A 75 -2.11 -6.61 6.02
C GLN A 75 -3.18 -6.88 4.96
N ARG A 76 -4.19 -5.99 4.83
CA ARG A 76 -5.18 -6.08 3.75
C ARG A 76 -4.50 -6.06 2.37
N VAL A 77 -3.59 -5.12 2.15
CA VAL A 77 -2.87 -5.01 0.87
C VAL A 77 -1.90 -6.17 0.64
N ARG A 78 -1.25 -6.69 1.69
CA ARG A 78 -0.48 -7.94 1.60
C ARG A 78 -1.35 -9.11 1.15
N ASN A 79 -2.57 -9.21 1.66
CA ASN A 79 -3.50 -10.26 1.27
C ASN A 79 -3.86 -10.15 -0.22
N TYR A 80 -4.16 -8.95 -0.74
CA TYR A 80 -4.40 -8.75 -2.17
C TYR A 80 -3.19 -9.11 -3.03
N MET A 81 -1.99 -8.71 -2.61
CA MET A 81 -0.77 -9.12 -3.31
C MET A 81 -0.59 -10.63 -3.29
N ALA A 82 -0.83 -11.28 -2.16
CA ALA A 82 -0.74 -12.73 -2.02
C ALA A 82 -1.72 -13.45 -2.98
N ASP A 83 -2.95 -12.96 -3.11
CA ASP A 83 -3.93 -13.51 -4.05
C ASP A 83 -3.45 -13.35 -5.51
N CYS A 84 -2.88 -12.19 -5.86
CA CYS A 84 -2.27 -11.98 -7.17
C CYS A 84 -1.09 -12.93 -7.44
N TYR A 85 -0.23 -13.17 -6.46
CA TYR A 85 0.90 -14.09 -6.61
C TYR A 85 0.45 -15.54 -6.75
N LEU A 86 -0.58 -15.96 -6.01
CA LEU A 86 -1.16 -17.28 -6.15
C LEU A 86 -1.74 -17.46 -7.57
N ALA A 87 -2.54 -16.51 -8.04
CA ALA A 87 -3.12 -16.56 -9.38
C ALA A 87 -2.05 -16.58 -10.50
N MET A 88 -0.94 -15.86 -10.33
CA MET A 88 0.19 -15.96 -11.26
C MET A 88 0.92 -17.31 -11.14
N ALA A 89 1.06 -17.88 -9.95
CA ALA A 89 1.72 -19.16 -9.77
C ALA A 89 0.92 -20.32 -10.39
N GLU A 90 -0.41 -20.25 -10.32
CA GLU A 90 -1.35 -21.25 -10.84
C GLU A 90 -1.68 -21.06 -12.33
N ASN A 91 -1.16 -20.02 -12.99
CA ASN A 91 -1.38 -19.84 -14.42
C ASN A 91 -0.74 -21.01 -15.21
N PRO A 92 -1.52 -21.80 -15.96
CA PRO A 92 -1.02 -22.96 -16.70
C PRO A 92 -0.04 -22.61 -17.84
N GLU A 93 -0.04 -21.34 -18.29
CA GLU A 93 0.91 -20.86 -19.30
C GLU A 93 2.32 -20.65 -18.73
N ASN A 94 2.47 -20.59 -17.41
CA ASN A 94 3.75 -20.36 -16.77
C ASN A 94 4.60 -21.63 -16.72
N LYS A 95 5.91 -21.45 -16.95
CA LYS A 95 6.90 -22.51 -16.71
C LYS A 95 6.97 -22.80 -15.21
N TYR A 96 7.29 -24.06 -14.89
CA TYR A 96 7.45 -24.53 -13.50
C TYR A 96 8.36 -23.62 -12.67
N GLU A 97 9.51 -23.19 -13.22
CA GLU A 97 10.44 -22.28 -12.54
C GLU A 97 9.81 -20.93 -12.20
N THR A 98 9.01 -20.39 -13.11
CA THR A 98 8.33 -19.10 -12.94
C THR A 98 7.23 -19.20 -11.89
N SER A 99 6.42 -20.27 -11.94
CA SER A 99 5.43 -20.56 -10.91
C SER A 99 6.07 -20.74 -9.53
N MET A 100 7.19 -21.47 -9.46
CA MET A 100 7.92 -21.69 -8.20
C MET A 100 8.52 -20.39 -7.64
N LEU A 101 8.97 -19.47 -8.51
CA LEU A 101 9.41 -18.14 -8.09
C LEU A 101 8.28 -17.36 -7.42
N TYR A 102 7.06 -17.42 -7.97
CA TYR A 102 5.88 -16.79 -7.36
C TYR A 102 5.48 -17.47 -6.05
N TYR A 103 5.48 -18.79 -5.97
CA TYR A 103 5.21 -19.52 -4.73
C TYR A 103 6.21 -19.21 -3.61
N ARG A 104 7.51 -19.13 -3.93
CA ARG A 104 8.53 -18.70 -2.94
C ARG A 104 8.27 -17.28 -2.44
N ARG A 105 7.77 -16.39 -3.30
CA ARG A 105 7.41 -15.04 -2.90
C ARG A 105 6.17 -15.03 -2.01
N LEU A 106 5.16 -15.83 -2.35
CA LEU A 106 3.96 -16.05 -1.55
C LEU A 106 4.32 -16.60 -0.16
N TYR A 107 5.25 -17.56 -0.07
CA TYR A 107 5.68 -18.18 1.19
C TYR A 107 6.22 -17.16 2.20
N ARG A 108 6.90 -16.11 1.71
CA ARG A 108 7.43 -15.04 2.57
C ARG A 108 6.36 -14.06 3.05
N MET A 109 5.20 -13.99 2.38
CA MET A 109 4.15 -13.01 2.68
C MET A 109 2.95 -13.61 3.41
N ALA A 110 2.51 -14.79 2.99
CA ALA A 110 1.31 -15.48 3.47
C ALA A 110 1.49 -17.01 3.30
N PRO A 111 2.31 -17.66 4.14
CA PRO A 111 2.59 -19.10 4.04
C PRO A 111 1.34 -19.99 4.17
N GLU A 112 0.28 -19.48 4.81
CA GLU A 112 -1.00 -20.14 4.99
C GLU A 112 -1.82 -20.28 3.69
N LYS A 113 -1.53 -19.45 2.68
CA LYS A 113 -2.23 -19.49 1.38
C LYS A 113 -1.59 -20.46 0.38
N LEU A 114 -0.45 -21.07 0.70
CA LEU A 114 0.20 -21.99 -0.22
C LEU A 114 -0.53 -23.33 -0.28
N PRO A 115 -0.60 -23.95 -1.48
CA PRO A 115 -0.95 -25.35 -1.60
C PRO A 115 -0.01 -26.22 -0.75
N PRO A 116 -0.51 -27.21 0.01
CA PRO A 116 0.29 -27.99 0.95
C PRO A 116 1.45 -28.72 0.25
N ALA A 117 1.21 -29.24 -0.96
CA ALA A 117 2.24 -29.89 -1.75
C ALA A 117 3.42 -28.95 -2.10
N VAL A 118 3.14 -27.69 -2.44
CA VAL A 118 4.18 -26.71 -2.77
C VAL A 118 4.92 -26.26 -1.52
N LYS A 119 4.21 -26.10 -0.41
CA LYS A 119 4.79 -25.74 0.89
C LYS A 119 5.86 -26.75 1.31
N GLU A 120 5.55 -28.05 1.24
CA GLU A 120 6.52 -29.10 1.55
C GLU A 120 7.76 -29.05 0.65
N ILE A 121 7.60 -28.75 -0.64
CA ILE A 121 8.73 -28.66 -1.57
C ILE A 121 9.65 -27.52 -1.15
N ILE A 122 9.09 -26.33 -0.87
CA ILE A 122 9.86 -25.16 -0.45
C ILE A 122 10.58 -25.42 0.87
N GLU A 123 9.91 -26.04 1.85
CA GLU A 123 10.50 -26.35 3.16
C GLU A 123 11.63 -27.39 3.04
N LYS A 124 11.45 -28.43 2.23
CA LYS A 124 12.50 -29.43 1.95
C LYS A 124 13.71 -28.81 1.24
N GLU A 125 13.49 -27.89 0.30
CA GLU A 125 14.58 -27.17 -0.37
C GLU A 125 15.36 -26.28 0.60
N ASN A 126 14.65 -25.52 1.45
CA ASN A 126 15.30 -24.65 2.43
C ASN A 126 16.11 -25.47 3.46
N ALA A 127 15.56 -26.58 3.96
CA ALA A 127 16.27 -27.46 4.89
C ALA A 127 17.54 -28.07 4.28
N LYS A 128 17.53 -28.40 2.98
CA LYS A 128 18.73 -28.87 2.27
C LYS A 128 19.82 -27.80 2.15
N LEU A 129 19.42 -26.55 1.92
CA LEU A 129 20.36 -25.42 1.84
C LEU A 129 20.98 -25.11 3.21
N GLU A 130 20.21 -25.25 4.28
CA GLU A 130 20.69 -25.08 5.65
C GLU A 130 21.65 -26.20 6.07
N ALA A 131 21.43 -27.44 5.64
CA ALA A 131 22.33 -28.57 5.92
C ALA A 131 23.62 -28.57 5.09
N ALA A 132 23.69 -27.75 4.03
CA ALA A 132 24.84 -27.64 3.14
C ALA A 132 25.79 -26.48 3.50
N ASN A 133 25.42 -25.64 4.46
CA ASN A 133 26.22 -24.53 5.00
C ASN A 133 26.71 -24.86 6.41
#